data_AF-A0A7K0WPQ1-F1
#
_entry.id   AF-A0A7K0WPQ1-F1
#
_cell.length_a   1.000
_cell.length_b   1.000
_cell.length_c   1.000
_cell.angle_alpha   90.00
_cell.angle_beta   90.00
_cell.angle_gamma   90.00
#
_symmetry.space_group_name_H-M   'P 1'
#
loop_
_entity.id
_entity.type
_entity.pdbx_description
1 polymer ?
#
loop_
_entity_poly.entity_id
_entity_poly.type
_entity_poly.pdbx_seq_one_letter_code
_entity_poly.pdbx_strand_id
1 'polypeptide(L)'
;MNLIERYRLNRQSFQLLGRSLNQDQENFVVAATPEWTIRDVFAHMAGVADDVLSGRLEGVATDPWTAVQVEARQGNSLSELVTEWESTAPLLEELLMPMADQVDPRLVIDLWSHEQDVRGTSGTPGGDHGETLDWIVELVVSGWTTRLERSDLDPLRIEVMTSSD
;
A
#
# COMPACT_ATOMS: atom_id res chain seq x y z
N MET A 1 12.66 12.01 7.07
CA MET A 1 11.63 12.00 6.03
C MET A 1 10.26 12.08 6.68
N ASN A 2 9.44 13.07 6.33
CA ASN A 2 8.05 13.18 6.79
C ASN A 2 7.13 12.18 6.05
N LEU A 3 5.88 12.02 6.48
CA LEU A 3 4.95 11.04 5.92
C LEU A 3 4.74 11.21 4.40
N ILE A 4 4.63 12.45 3.91
CA ILE A 4 4.38 12.73 2.48
C ILE A 4 5.62 12.49 1.62
N GLU A 5 6.81 12.75 2.14
CA GLU A 5 8.06 12.38 1.49
C GLU A 5 8.20 10.85 1.40
N ARG A 6 7.79 10.09 2.44
CA ARG A 6 7.73 8.62 2.39
C ARG A 6 6.74 8.14 1.34
N TYR A 7 5.54 8.70 1.32
CA TYR A 7 4.53 8.38 0.31
C TYR A 7 5.09 8.58 -1.10
N ARG A 8 5.72 9.73 -1.38
CA ARG A 8 6.32 10.04 -2.68
C ARG A 8 7.35 8.99 -3.11
N LEU A 9 8.29 8.64 -2.22
CA LEU A 9 9.37 7.70 -2.52
C LEU A 9 8.82 6.31 -2.89
N ASN A 10 7.92 5.77 -2.07
CA ASN A 10 7.35 4.45 -2.30
C ASN A 10 6.42 4.44 -3.52
N ARG A 11 5.64 5.50 -3.72
CA ARG A 11 4.77 5.65 -4.89
C ARG A 11 5.57 5.63 -6.18
N GLN A 12 6.66 6.39 -6.25
CA GLN A 12 7.49 6.43 -7.45
C GLN A 12 8.08 5.05 -7.77
N SER A 13 8.53 4.32 -6.75
CA SER A 13 8.98 2.92 -6.92
C SER A 13 7.85 2.02 -7.43
N PHE A 14 6.65 2.13 -6.88
CA PHE A 14 5.52 1.32 -7.29
C PHE A 14 5.03 1.66 -8.72
N GLN A 15 5.03 2.94 -9.11
CA GLN A 15 4.75 3.35 -10.48
C GLN A 15 5.79 2.81 -11.46
N LEU A 16 7.08 2.86 -11.11
CA LEU A 16 8.15 2.23 -11.91
C LEU A 16 7.94 0.73 -12.06
N LEU A 17 7.55 0.04 -10.99
CA LEU A 17 7.16 -1.37 -11.04
C LEU A 17 6.02 -1.57 -12.03
N GLY A 18 4.92 -0.81 -11.92
CA GLY A 18 3.78 -0.90 -12.83
C GLY A 18 4.15 -0.70 -14.30
N ARG A 19 5.06 0.23 -14.60
CA ARG A 19 5.59 0.45 -15.97
C ARG A 19 6.45 -0.71 -16.48
N SER A 20 7.03 -1.51 -15.59
CA SER A 20 7.93 -2.61 -15.95
C SER A 20 7.19 -3.94 -16.24
N LEU A 21 5.94 -4.07 -15.77
CA LEU A 21 5.15 -5.27 -15.95
C LEU A 21 4.62 -5.40 -17.39
N ASN A 22 4.55 -6.63 -17.88
CA ASN A 22 3.95 -6.93 -19.18
C ASN A 22 2.43 -7.20 -19.09
N GLN A 23 1.79 -7.33 -20.25
CA GLN A 23 0.33 -7.50 -20.37
C GLN A 23 -0.18 -8.83 -19.78
N ASP A 24 0.65 -9.87 -19.69
CA ASP A 24 0.22 -11.12 -19.04
C ASP A 24 0.24 -10.95 -17.52
N GLN A 25 1.26 -10.26 -17.00
CA GLN A 25 1.45 -10.05 -15.56
C GLN A 25 0.36 -9.18 -14.93
N GLU A 26 -0.19 -8.18 -15.63
CA GLU A 26 -1.25 -7.33 -15.06
C GLU A 26 -2.51 -8.11 -14.63
N ASN A 27 -2.72 -9.31 -15.18
CA ASN A 27 -3.86 -10.17 -14.87
C ASN A 27 -3.58 -11.21 -13.77
N PHE A 28 -2.37 -11.25 -13.21
CA PHE A 28 -2.04 -12.20 -12.14
C PHE A 28 -2.83 -11.84 -10.88
N VAL A 29 -3.42 -12.86 -10.25
CA VAL A 29 -4.09 -12.74 -8.95
C VAL A 29 -3.04 -12.54 -7.88
N VAL A 30 -3.25 -11.53 -7.04
CA VAL A 30 -2.33 -11.16 -5.96
C VAL A 30 -2.56 -12.05 -4.76
N ALA A 31 -1.53 -12.76 -4.30
CA ALA A 31 -1.69 -13.78 -3.26
C ALA A 31 -2.14 -13.21 -1.90
N ALA A 32 -1.72 -11.99 -1.57
CA ALA A 32 -2.08 -11.31 -0.32
C ALA A 32 -3.50 -10.70 -0.37
N THR A 33 -4.00 -10.39 -1.57
CA THR A 33 -5.36 -9.89 -1.83
C THR A 33 -6.03 -10.71 -2.94
N PRO A 34 -6.46 -11.96 -2.65
CA PRO A 34 -6.86 -12.93 -3.68
C PRO A 34 -8.07 -12.55 -4.53
N GLU A 35 -8.83 -11.53 -4.13
CA GLU A 35 -9.94 -10.99 -4.90
C GLU A 35 -9.48 -10.05 -6.03
N TRP A 36 -8.20 -9.66 -6.03
CA TRP A 36 -7.65 -8.65 -6.92
C TRP A 36 -6.57 -9.22 -7.82
N THR A 37 -6.60 -8.77 -9.08
CA THR A 37 -5.46 -8.83 -9.97
C THR A 37 -4.46 -7.71 -9.67
N ILE A 38 -3.25 -7.80 -10.22
CA ILE A 38 -2.29 -6.68 -10.15
C ILE A 38 -2.94 -5.39 -10.68
N ARG A 39 -3.69 -5.46 -11.78
CA ARG A 39 -4.42 -4.31 -12.31
C ARG A 39 -5.41 -3.72 -11.28
N ASP A 40 -6.12 -4.55 -10.53
CA ASP A 40 -7.07 -4.08 -9.51
C ASP A 40 -6.34 -3.37 -8.36
N VAL A 41 -5.13 -3.83 -7.98
CA VAL A 41 -4.28 -3.10 -7.01
C VAL A 41 -3.92 -1.70 -7.54
N PHE A 42 -3.53 -1.57 -8.80
CA PHE A 42 -3.23 -0.26 -9.38
C PHE A 42 -4.48 0.62 -9.54
N ALA A 43 -5.65 0.02 -9.79
CA ALA A 43 -6.93 0.73 -9.79
C ALA A 43 -7.25 1.30 -8.42
N HIS A 44 -7.03 0.52 -7.36
CA HIS A 44 -7.14 0.99 -5.99
C HIS A 44 -6.16 2.15 -5.71
N MET A 45 -4.87 2.02 -6.06
CA MET A 45 -3.88 3.08 -5.84
C MET A 45 -4.21 4.41 -6.55
N ALA A 46 -4.66 4.33 -7.81
CA ALA A 46 -5.14 5.51 -8.55
C ALA A 46 -6.40 6.10 -7.89
N GLY A 47 -7.32 5.23 -7.46
CA GLY A 47 -8.57 5.59 -6.81
C GLY A 47 -8.43 6.27 -5.46
N VAL A 48 -7.48 5.85 -4.61
CA VAL A 48 -7.20 6.52 -3.33
C VAL A 48 -6.86 8.00 -3.56
N ALA A 49 -5.99 8.31 -4.52
CA ALA A 49 -5.60 9.69 -4.82
C ALA A 49 -6.78 10.50 -5.34
N ASP A 50 -7.54 9.95 -6.28
CA ASP A 50 -8.71 10.60 -6.87
C ASP A 50 -9.83 10.85 -5.83
N ASP A 51 -10.11 9.88 -4.96
CA ASP A 51 -11.12 10.01 -3.90
C ASP A 51 -10.76 11.08 -2.87
N VAL A 52 -9.50 11.12 -2.42
CA VAL A 52 -9.05 12.14 -1.46
C VAL A 52 -9.12 13.53 -2.09
N LEU A 53 -8.65 13.68 -3.33
CA LEU A 53 -8.72 14.96 -4.05
C LEU A 53 -10.15 15.42 -4.31
N SER A 54 -11.05 14.48 -4.53
CA SER A 54 -12.47 14.75 -4.76
C SER A 54 -13.30 14.86 -3.47
N GLY A 55 -12.69 14.67 -2.30
CA GLY A 55 -13.39 14.67 -1.01
C GLY A 55 -14.35 13.49 -0.80
N ARG A 56 -14.21 12.39 -1.56
CA ARG A 56 -15.01 11.18 -1.42
C ARG A 56 -14.44 10.29 -0.31
N LEU A 57 -14.59 10.76 0.93
CA LEU A 57 -13.99 10.13 2.13
C LEU A 57 -14.99 9.36 3.00
N GLU A 58 -16.24 9.24 2.56
CA GLU A 58 -17.24 8.44 3.27
C GLU A 58 -16.81 6.97 3.29
N GLY A 59 -16.67 6.41 4.50
CA GLY A 59 -16.19 5.03 4.67
C GLY A 59 -14.70 4.83 4.36
N VAL A 60 -13.87 5.88 4.40
CA VAL A 60 -12.42 5.75 4.14
C VAL A 60 -11.80 4.57 4.92
N ALA A 61 -10.96 3.80 4.22
CA ALA A 61 -10.33 2.57 4.72
C ALA A 61 -11.31 1.44 5.10
N THR A 62 -12.43 1.31 4.39
CA THR A 62 -13.35 0.16 4.48
C THR A 62 -13.51 -0.53 3.12
N ASP A 63 -13.90 -1.80 3.12
CA ASP A 63 -14.07 -2.59 1.89
C ASP A 63 -15.00 -1.93 0.86
N PRO A 64 -16.16 -1.35 1.22
CA PRO A 64 -17.01 -0.66 0.24
C PRO A 64 -16.34 0.53 -0.43
N TRP A 65 -15.52 1.30 0.32
CA TRP A 65 -14.80 2.45 -0.23
C TRP A 65 -13.75 2.01 -1.24
N THR A 66 -13.00 0.98 -0.88
CA THR A 66 -12.00 0.36 -1.76
C THR A 66 -12.64 -0.30 -2.99
N ALA A 67 -13.80 -0.95 -2.84
CA ALA A 67 -14.51 -1.61 -3.94
C ALA A 67 -14.93 -0.61 -5.03
N VAL A 68 -15.42 0.57 -4.65
CA VAL A 68 -15.79 1.63 -5.60
C VAL A 68 -14.61 2.06 -6.47
N GLN A 69 -13.40 2.13 -5.90
CA GLN A 69 -12.19 2.54 -6.61
C GLN A 69 -11.80 1.55 -7.70
N VAL A 70 -11.90 0.26 -7.39
CA VAL A 70 -11.61 -0.85 -8.31
C VAL A 70 -12.71 -0.96 -9.36
N GLU A 71 -14.00 -0.90 -8.97
CA GLU A 71 -15.15 -1.00 -9.88
C GLU A 71 -15.16 0.14 -10.90
N ALA A 72 -14.92 1.38 -10.47
CA ALA A 72 -14.93 2.56 -11.34
C ALA A 72 -13.86 2.52 -12.45
N ARG A 73 -12.83 1.68 -12.29
CA ARG A 73 -11.69 1.55 -13.21
C ARG A 73 -11.65 0.20 -13.92
N GLN A 74 -12.72 -0.58 -13.81
CA GLN A 74 -12.85 -1.84 -14.55
C GLN A 74 -12.71 -1.60 -16.05
N GLY A 75 -11.84 -2.37 -16.69
CA GLY A 75 -11.56 -2.29 -18.13
C GLY A 75 -10.40 -1.37 -18.51
N ASN A 76 -9.87 -0.52 -17.61
CA ASN A 76 -8.66 0.26 -17.86
C ASN A 76 -7.44 -0.67 -17.89
N SER A 77 -6.52 -0.48 -18.83
CA SER A 77 -5.24 -1.19 -18.83
C SER A 77 -4.35 -0.75 -17.66
N LEU A 78 -3.39 -1.59 -17.26
CA LEU A 78 -2.41 -1.20 -16.24
C LEU A 78 -1.68 0.10 -16.60
N SER A 79 -1.38 0.30 -17.89
CA SER A 79 -0.70 1.51 -18.38
C SER A 79 -1.52 2.79 -18.19
N GLU A 80 -2.84 2.70 -18.34
CA GLU A 80 -3.77 3.82 -18.14
C GLU A 80 -3.87 4.14 -16.65
N LEU A 81 -3.99 3.12 -15.79
CA LEU A 81 -4.05 3.29 -14.33
C LEU A 81 -2.80 3.94 -13.77
N VAL A 82 -1.61 3.51 -14.22
CA VAL A 82 -0.34 4.13 -13.80
C VAL A 82 -0.28 5.58 -14.27
N THR A 83 -0.74 5.87 -15.50
CA THR A 83 -0.76 7.25 -16.03
C THR A 83 -1.72 8.15 -15.25
N GLU A 84 -2.90 7.65 -14.93
CA GLU A 84 -3.87 8.35 -14.08
C GLU A 84 -3.23 8.67 -12.73
N TRP A 85 -2.65 7.67 -12.07
CA TRP A 85 -2.03 7.83 -10.75
C TRP A 85 -0.81 8.77 -10.76
N GLU A 86 0.01 8.73 -11.80
CA GLU A 86 1.11 9.68 -12.02
C GLU A 86 0.61 11.13 -12.12
N SER A 87 -0.59 11.34 -12.65
CA SER A 87 -1.19 12.67 -12.78
C SER A 87 -1.84 13.17 -11.49
N THR A 88 -2.48 12.30 -10.70
CA THR A 88 -3.24 12.68 -9.51
C THR A 88 -2.39 12.72 -8.25
N ALA A 89 -1.44 11.79 -8.08
CA ALA A 89 -0.71 11.67 -6.84
C ALA A 89 0.18 12.88 -6.46
N PRO A 90 0.83 13.60 -7.39
CA PRO A 90 1.52 14.84 -7.05
C PRO A 90 0.59 15.91 -6.46
N LEU A 91 -0.67 15.96 -6.91
CA LEU A 91 -1.68 16.88 -6.37
C LEU A 91 -2.10 16.46 -4.96
N LEU A 92 -2.24 15.15 -4.71
CA LEU A 92 -2.49 14.61 -3.38
C LEU A 92 -1.34 14.99 -2.42
N GLU A 93 -0.09 14.84 -2.86
CA GLU A 93 1.08 15.23 -2.08
C GLU A 93 1.06 16.73 -1.74
N GLU A 94 0.76 17.59 -2.71
CA GLU A 94 0.65 19.05 -2.49
C GLU A 94 -0.45 19.38 -1.49
N LEU A 95 -1.63 18.75 -1.62
CA LEU A 95 -2.76 18.93 -0.70
C LEU A 95 -2.40 18.56 0.73
N LEU A 96 -1.70 17.43 0.93
CA LEU A 96 -1.44 16.87 2.25
C LEU A 96 -0.17 17.38 2.91
N MET A 97 0.80 17.92 2.14
CA MET A 97 2.09 18.39 2.67
C MET A 97 1.95 19.37 3.86
N PRO A 98 1.06 20.38 3.85
CA PRO A 98 0.93 21.31 4.97
C PRO A 98 0.45 20.67 6.27
N MET A 99 -0.10 19.46 6.19
CA MET A 99 -0.66 18.70 7.32
C MET A 99 -0.03 17.31 7.45
N ALA A 100 1.20 17.12 6.96
CA ALA A 100 1.88 15.82 6.91
C ALA A 100 1.89 15.07 8.26
N ASP A 101 2.05 15.78 9.38
CA ASP A 101 2.07 15.19 10.73
C ASP A 101 0.68 14.78 11.25
N GLN A 102 -0.39 15.18 10.55
CA GLN A 102 -1.79 14.85 10.89
C GLN A 102 -2.38 13.78 9.96
N VAL A 103 -1.67 13.43 8.88
CA VAL A 103 -2.10 12.40 7.94
C VAL A 103 -2.01 11.04 8.60
N ASP A 104 -3.04 10.21 8.36
CA ASP A 104 -3.07 8.86 8.87
C ASP A 104 -1.89 8.04 8.29
N PRO A 105 -1.03 7.42 9.12
CA PRO A 105 0.11 6.64 8.64
C PRO A 105 -0.29 5.44 7.78
N ARG A 106 -1.55 4.99 7.86
CA ARG A 106 -2.09 3.93 6.98
C ARG A 106 -1.92 4.26 5.51
N LEU A 107 -1.91 5.53 5.09
CA LEU A 107 -1.66 5.92 3.70
C LEU A 107 -0.33 5.38 3.15
N VAL A 108 0.74 5.41 3.96
CA VAL A 108 2.06 4.92 3.54
C VAL A 108 2.18 3.41 3.73
N ILE A 109 1.59 2.86 4.79
CA ILE A 109 1.59 1.42 5.05
C ILE A 109 0.87 0.68 3.91
N ASP A 110 -0.33 1.13 3.56
CA ASP A 110 -1.18 0.59 2.50
C ASP A 110 -0.43 0.57 1.16
N LEU A 111 0.13 1.72 0.77
CA LEU A 111 0.96 1.87 -0.42
C LEU A 111 2.15 0.91 -0.45
N TRP A 112 2.92 0.85 0.64
CA TRP A 112 4.12 0.03 0.71
C TRP A 112 3.77 -1.47 0.66
N SER A 113 2.74 -1.88 1.40
CA SER A 113 2.25 -3.27 1.44
C SER A 113 1.83 -3.73 0.05
N HIS A 114 1.01 -2.95 -0.65
CA HIS A 114 0.57 -3.29 -2.00
C HIS A 114 1.71 -3.34 -3.02
N GLU A 115 2.74 -2.51 -2.88
CA GLU A 115 3.94 -2.65 -3.71
C GLU A 115 4.61 -4.02 -3.47
N GLN A 116 4.78 -4.44 -2.21
CA GLN A 116 5.39 -5.74 -1.90
C GLN A 116 4.52 -6.91 -2.38
N ASP A 117 3.20 -6.79 -2.28
CA ASP A 117 2.26 -7.81 -2.78
C ASP A 117 2.41 -8.02 -4.29
N VAL A 118 2.51 -6.93 -5.06
CA VAL A 118 2.72 -6.98 -6.51
C VAL A 118 4.12 -7.49 -6.86
N ARG A 119 5.15 -7.11 -6.10
CA ARG A 119 6.52 -7.65 -6.28
C ARG A 119 6.55 -9.16 -6.07
N GLY A 120 5.98 -9.64 -4.96
CA GLY A 120 5.88 -11.07 -4.66
C GLY A 120 5.11 -11.83 -5.72
N THR A 121 4.00 -11.27 -6.20
CA THR A 121 3.17 -11.88 -7.26
C THR A 121 3.88 -11.90 -8.62
N SER A 122 4.65 -10.87 -8.95
CA SER A 122 5.38 -10.77 -10.24
C SER A 122 6.75 -11.44 -10.24
N GLY A 123 7.22 -11.97 -9.11
CA GLY A 123 8.57 -12.54 -8.95
C GLY A 123 9.68 -11.48 -8.92
N THR A 124 9.32 -10.21 -8.72
CA THR A 124 10.27 -9.12 -8.59
C THR A 124 10.81 -9.08 -7.16
N PRO A 125 12.11 -8.89 -6.92
CA PRO A 125 12.64 -8.69 -5.58
C PRO A 125 11.91 -7.57 -4.83
N GLY A 126 11.77 -7.74 -3.51
CA GLY A 126 11.20 -6.72 -2.62
C GLY A 126 11.89 -5.37 -2.80
N GLY A 127 11.14 -4.29 -2.67
CA GLY A 127 11.68 -2.93 -2.81
C GLY A 127 12.64 -2.63 -1.66
N ASP A 128 13.85 -2.13 -1.96
CA ASP A 128 14.75 -1.61 -0.94
C ASP A 128 14.25 -0.22 -0.52
N HIS A 129 13.47 -0.20 0.54
CA HIS A 129 12.91 1.00 1.14
C HIS A 129 13.40 1.17 2.57
N GLY A 130 14.66 0.86 2.87
CA GLY A 130 15.21 0.74 4.23
C GLY A 130 14.60 1.69 5.27
N GLU A 131 14.63 3.01 5.01
CA GLU A 131 14.06 4.00 5.95
C GLU A 131 12.53 3.95 6.11
N THR A 132 11.77 3.56 5.07
CA THR A 132 10.30 3.39 5.17
C THR A 132 9.97 2.08 5.85
N LEU A 133 10.68 0.99 5.53
CA LEU A 133 10.49 -0.30 6.17
C LEU A 133 10.76 -0.21 7.67
N ASP A 134 11.88 0.38 8.08
CA ASP A 134 12.21 0.56 9.50
C ASP A 134 11.12 1.36 10.23
N TRP A 135 10.60 2.41 9.60
CA TRP A 135 9.52 3.23 10.14
C TRP A 135 8.19 2.46 10.25
N ILE A 136 7.82 1.67 9.24
CA ILE A 136 6.61 0.83 9.28
C ILE A 136 6.74 -0.22 10.39
N VAL A 137 7.89 -0.89 10.47
CA VAL A 137 8.15 -1.91 11.50
C VAL A 137 8.06 -1.30 12.90
N GLU A 138 8.72 -0.17 13.14
CA GLU A 138 8.65 0.52 14.42
C GLU A 138 7.21 0.90 14.80
N LEU A 139 6.44 1.45 13.85
CA LEU A 139 5.06 1.86 14.07
C LEU A 139 4.15 0.65 14.39
N VAL A 140 4.25 -0.43 13.64
CA VAL A 140 3.43 -1.63 13.83
C VAL A 140 3.80 -2.34 15.13
N VAL A 141 5.09 -2.54 15.39
CA VAL A 141 5.58 -3.23 16.60
C VAL A 141 5.26 -2.43 17.85
N SER A 142 5.51 -1.11 17.86
CA SER A 142 5.19 -0.27 19.02
C SER A 142 3.69 -0.25 19.32
N GLY A 143 2.85 -0.17 18.28
CA GLY A 143 1.39 -0.24 18.41
C GLY A 143 0.93 -1.59 18.95
N TRP A 144 1.52 -2.69 18.49
CA TRP A 144 1.23 -4.03 18.98
C TRP A 144 1.66 -4.22 20.44
N THR A 145 2.89 -3.85 20.79
CA THR A 145 3.42 -3.91 22.16
C THR A 145 2.55 -3.12 23.13
N THR A 146 2.15 -1.88 22.76
CA THR A 146 1.26 -1.06 23.59
C THR A 146 -0.09 -1.73 23.83
N ARG A 147 -0.65 -2.43 22.83
CA ARG A 147 -1.91 -3.17 22.99
C ARG A 147 -1.74 -4.40 23.87
N LEU A 148 -0.64 -5.14 23.70
CA LEU A 148 -0.33 -6.31 24.52
C LEU A 148 -0.16 -5.94 25.99
N GLU A 149 0.62 -4.89 26.29
CA GLU A 149 0.83 -4.39 27.65
C GLU A 149 -0.47 -3.97 28.35
N ARG A 150 -1.49 -3.60 27.58
CA ARG A 150 -2.82 -3.21 28.07
C ARG A 150 -3.85 -4.33 28.02
N SER A 151 -3.47 -5.51 27.53
CA SER A 151 -4.38 -6.64 27.39
C SER A 151 -4.29 -7.57 28.60
N ASP A 152 -5.38 -8.29 28.88
CA ASP A 152 -5.41 -9.38 29.85
C ASP A 152 -5.04 -10.73 29.19
N LEU A 153 -4.31 -10.71 28.07
CA LEU A 153 -3.92 -11.93 27.38
C LEU A 153 -2.78 -12.62 28.13
N ASP A 154 -2.86 -13.94 28.25
CA ASP A 154 -1.77 -14.74 28.81
C ASP A 154 -0.51 -14.65 27.91
N PRO A 155 0.70 -14.61 28.51
CA PRO A 155 1.95 -14.59 27.73
C PRO A 155 2.08 -15.81 26.81
N LEU A 156 2.46 -15.57 25.56
CA LEU A 156 2.83 -16.64 24.62
C LEU A 156 4.29 -17.04 24.84
N ARG A 157 4.52 -18.34 25.09
CA ARG A 157 5.86 -18.92 25.06
C ARG A 157 6.17 -19.36 23.62
N ILE A 158 7.14 -18.70 22.97
CA ILE A 158 7.64 -19.11 21.65
C ILE A 158 8.84 -20.04 21.87
N GLU A 159 8.72 -21.29 21.43
CA GLU A 159 9.83 -22.24 21.39
C GLU A 159 10.29 -22.40 19.94
N VAL A 160 11.47 -21.86 19.63
CA VAL A 160 12.07 -22.02 18.29
C VAL A 160 12.84 -23.35 18.29
N MET A 161 12.28 -24.36 17.64
CA MET A 161 12.96 -25.63 17.42
C MET A 161 13.91 -25.49 16.23
N THR A 162 15.21 -25.51 16.48
CA THR A 162 16.21 -25.71 15.42
C THR A 162 16.29 -27.20 15.13
N SER A 163 15.98 -27.64 13.90
CA SER A 163 16.26 -29.00 13.47
C SER A 163 17.77 -29.24 13.59
N SER A 164 18.17 -30.19 14.44
CA SER A 164 19.55 -30.68 14.45
C SER A 164 19.75 -31.52 13.20
N ASP A 165 20.81 -31.20 12.44
CA ASP A 165 21.30 -31.97 11.29
C ASP A 165 21.64 -33.43 11.66
#